data_AF-A0A1H1BR71-F1
#
_entry.id   AF-A0A1H1BR71-F1
#
_cell.length_a   1.000
_cell.length_b   1.000
_cell.length_c   1.000
_cell.angle_alpha   90.00
_cell.angle_beta   90.00
_cell.angle_gamma   90.00
#
_symmetry.space_group_name_H-M   'P 1'
#
loop_
_entity.id
_entity.type
_entity.pdbx_description
1 polymer ?
#
loop_
_entity_poly.entity_id
_entity_poly.type
_entity_poly.pdbx_seq_one_letter_code
_entity_poly.pdbx_strand_id
1 'polypeptide(L)'
;MIVTLPYSPYSQSTQSSRRSRRARWRASWFARICRRCGVGFTLIELMIVLAIVGVIAAYAIPAYQDYLARSRVGEGLSLAASARLAVAENAASGNAFSGGYASPPATRNVESIQIDDDTGQITITYSTRVAQAGANTMTLVPSVPDNVDAPSARVALSKDAVQTGALTWECFASGKSASSLPAPGSGPMPSEAPTLAANLAPPECRS
;
A
#
# COMPACT_ATOMS: atom_id res chain seq x y z
N MET A 1 50.82 39.06 -19.40
CA MET A 1 50.50 40.46 -19.05
C MET A 1 49.50 40.42 -17.90
N ILE A 2 50.00 40.66 -16.69
CA ILE A 2 49.24 40.71 -15.44
C ILE A 2 48.71 42.14 -15.33
N VAL A 3 47.40 42.31 -15.11
CA VAL A 3 46.83 43.61 -14.72
C VAL A 3 45.96 43.41 -13.48
N THR A 4 46.58 43.69 -12.34
CA THR A 4 45.96 43.96 -11.05
C THR A 4 45.48 45.41 -11.00
N LEU A 5 44.24 45.65 -10.54
CA LEU A 5 43.70 46.98 -10.23
C LEU A 5 42.71 46.87 -9.05
N PRO A 6 42.47 47.95 -8.28
CA PRO A 6 42.95 48.04 -6.90
C PRO A 6 41.85 48.06 -5.82
N TYR A 7 42.30 47.80 -4.59
CA TYR A 7 41.63 48.14 -3.34
C TYR A 7 41.14 49.59 -3.31
N SER A 8 39.91 49.82 -2.84
CA SER A 8 39.39 51.14 -2.47
C SER A 8 39.04 51.16 -0.97
N PRO A 9 39.43 52.20 -0.21
CA PRO A 9 39.35 52.21 1.25
C PRO A 9 38.08 52.90 1.81
N TYR A 10 37.72 52.46 3.02
CA TYR A 10 37.07 53.18 4.12
C TYR A 10 36.30 54.49 3.86
N SER A 11 35.04 54.51 4.32
CA SER A 11 34.41 55.73 4.85
C SER A 11 33.40 55.36 5.95
N GLN A 12 33.75 55.72 7.19
CA GLN A 12 32.86 55.68 8.35
C GLN A 12 32.10 57.01 8.45
N SER A 13 30.80 56.94 8.63
CA SER A 13 29.94 57.98 9.24
C SER A 13 28.54 57.36 9.37
N THR A 14 27.78 57.41 10.45
CA THR A 14 27.78 58.28 11.62
C THR A 14 26.80 57.63 12.61
N GLN A 15 27.24 57.39 13.85
CA GLN A 15 26.32 57.03 14.94
C GLN A 15 25.53 58.28 15.34
N SER A 16 24.23 58.32 15.05
CA SER A 16 23.32 59.30 15.65
C SER A 16 22.55 58.67 16.80
N SER A 17 22.94 59.05 18.01
CA SER A 17 22.24 58.80 19.25
C SER A 17 20.85 59.46 19.25
N ARG A 18 19.78 58.66 19.43
CA ARG A 18 18.52 59.14 20.01
C ARG A 18 18.11 58.22 21.15
N ARG A 19 18.70 58.47 22.32
CA ARG A 19 18.05 58.16 23.61
C ARG A 19 16.95 59.20 23.82
N SER A 20 15.68 58.78 23.90
CA SER A 20 14.81 59.20 25.00
C SER A 20 13.43 58.54 24.96
N ARG A 21 13.14 57.85 26.07
CA ARG A 21 11.90 57.97 26.84
C ARG A 21 10.58 57.62 26.13
N ARG A 22 10.32 56.32 25.95
CA ARG A 22 8.97 55.74 26.15
C ARG A 22 9.08 54.36 26.81
N ALA A 23 9.72 54.35 27.98
CA ALA A 23 9.41 53.36 29.01
C ALA A 23 8.18 53.85 29.78
N ARG A 24 7.30 52.90 30.14
CA ARG A 24 5.98 53.01 30.80
C ARG A 24 4.82 53.00 29.81
N TRP A 25 3.81 52.19 30.13
CA TRP A 25 2.56 51.93 29.39
C TRP A 25 2.59 50.80 28.36
N ARG A 26 2.87 49.57 28.84
CA ARG A 26 2.26 48.32 28.34
C ARG A 26 2.66 47.06 29.12
N ALA A 27 3.38 47.20 30.24
CA ALA A 27 3.74 46.11 31.14
C ALA A 27 2.66 45.81 32.21
N SER A 28 1.37 45.91 31.90
CA SER A 28 0.30 45.66 32.89
C SER A 28 -0.82 44.71 32.46
N TRP A 29 -0.83 44.20 31.23
CA TRP A 29 -1.88 43.28 30.77
C TRP A 29 -1.53 41.78 30.85
N PHE A 30 -0.24 41.41 30.77
CA PHE A 30 0.17 40.00 30.88
C PHE A 30 0.48 39.55 32.33
N ALA A 31 0.49 40.46 33.30
CA ALA A 31 0.87 40.15 34.69
C ALA A 31 -0.27 39.60 35.58
N ARG A 32 -1.42 39.20 35.00
CA ARG A 32 -2.61 38.76 35.77
C ARG A 32 -3.13 37.35 35.46
N ILE A 33 -2.39 36.51 34.72
CA ILE A 33 -2.80 35.10 34.47
C ILE A 33 -2.09 34.09 35.39
N CYS A 34 -1.09 34.51 36.18
CA CYS A 34 -0.42 33.64 37.15
C CYS A 34 -0.89 33.91 38.59
N ARG A 35 -2.14 33.54 38.93
CA ARG A 35 -2.65 33.49 40.33
C ARG A 35 -2.97 32.07 40.84
N ARG A 36 -2.52 31.05 40.12
CA ARG A 36 -2.34 29.67 40.62
C ARG A 36 -1.39 28.90 39.68
N CYS A 37 -0.15 29.35 39.57
CA CYS A 37 0.87 28.61 38.82
C CYS A 37 1.38 27.45 39.68
N GLY A 38 0.71 26.30 39.54
CA GLY A 38 1.06 25.07 40.25
C GLY A 38 -0.07 24.06 40.27
N VAL A 39 -0.82 23.90 39.17
CA VAL A 39 -1.62 22.69 38.96
C VAL A 39 -0.77 21.79 38.09
N GLY A 40 0.26 21.20 38.70
CA GLY A 40 1.09 20.20 38.06
C GLY A 40 0.35 18.87 38.04
N PHE A 41 0.40 18.17 36.91
CA PHE A 41 -0.07 16.81 36.77
C PHE A 41 0.64 15.94 37.81
N THR A 42 -0.09 15.19 38.63
CA THR A 42 0.55 14.41 39.70
C THR A 42 1.26 13.19 39.09
N LEU A 43 2.38 12.75 39.69
CA LEU A 43 3.08 11.55 39.22
C LEU A 43 2.17 10.32 39.24
N ILE A 44 1.29 10.22 40.24
CA ILE A 44 0.33 9.11 40.34
C ILE A 44 -0.73 9.14 39.23
N GLU A 45 -1.20 10.32 38.85
CA GLU A 45 -2.12 10.51 37.72
C GLU A 45 -1.47 10.12 36.40
N LEU A 46 -0.18 10.43 36.23
CA LEU A 46 0.59 10.00 35.06
C LEU A 46 0.85 8.50 35.02
N MET A 47 1.10 7.87 36.16
CA MET A 47 1.29 6.42 36.22
C MET A 47 0.03 5.67 35.81
N ILE A 48 -1.15 6.10 36.27
CA ILE A 48 -2.42 5.45 35.91
C ILE A 48 -2.71 5.65 34.42
N VAL A 49 -2.48 6.85 33.88
CA VAL A 49 -2.70 7.12 32.45
C VAL A 49 -1.79 6.26 31.58
N LEU A 50 -0.50 6.17 31.89
CA LEU A 50 0.42 5.32 31.13
C LEU A 50 0.06 3.83 31.26
N ALA A 51 -0.44 3.39 32.41
CA ALA A 51 -0.90 2.01 32.59
C ALA A 51 -2.07 1.69 31.64
N ILE A 52 -3.08 2.58 31.54
CA ILE A 52 -4.23 2.36 30.66
C ILE A 52 -3.82 2.45 29.18
N VAL A 53 -3.03 3.47 28.82
CA VAL A 53 -2.54 3.63 27.44
C VAL A 53 -1.68 2.44 27.02
N GLY A 54 -0.85 1.89 27.91
CA GLY A 54 -0.04 0.71 27.64
C GLY A 54 -0.88 -0.51 27.27
N VAL A 55 -1.96 -0.79 28.01
CA VAL A 55 -2.88 -1.90 27.71
C VAL A 55 -3.58 -1.70 26.36
N ILE A 56 -4.09 -0.50 26.09
CA ILE A 56 -4.77 -0.20 24.82
C ILE A 56 -3.79 -0.29 23.64
N ALA A 57 -2.57 0.26 23.79
CA ALA A 57 -1.57 0.29 22.74
C ALA A 57 -1.12 -1.12 22.32
N ALA A 58 -1.02 -2.05 23.28
CA ALA A 58 -0.66 -3.44 22.99
C ALA A 58 -1.59 -4.12 21.97
N TYR A 59 -2.89 -3.80 21.99
CA TYR A 59 -3.85 -4.31 21.02
C TYR A 59 -4.01 -3.39 19.80
N ALA A 60 -4.00 -2.08 20.00
CA ALA A 60 -4.25 -1.11 18.95
C ALA A 60 -3.14 -1.05 17.89
N ILE A 61 -1.88 -1.18 18.30
CA ILE A 61 -0.73 -1.13 17.38
C ILE A 61 -0.76 -2.26 16.35
N PRO A 62 -0.85 -3.56 16.73
CA PRO A 62 -0.89 -4.64 15.73
C PRO A 62 -2.14 -4.54 14.84
N ALA A 63 -3.31 -4.20 15.38
CA ALA A 63 -4.53 -4.03 14.58
C ALA A 63 -4.40 -2.89 13.56
N TYR A 64 -3.74 -1.78 13.92
CA TYR A 64 -3.48 -0.67 13.00
C TYR A 64 -2.46 -1.04 11.92
N GLN A 65 -1.45 -1.84 12.25
CA GLN A 65 -0.50 -2.37 11.27
C GLN A 65 -1.18 -3.26 10.23
N ASP A 66 -2.07 -4.16 10.65
CA ASP A 66 -2.88 -4.99 9.74
C ASP A 66 -3.74 -4.14 8.80
N TYR A 67 -4.35 -3.06 9.31
CA TYR A 67 -5.13 -2.14 8.48
C TYR A 67 -4.27 -1.46 7.41
N LEU A 68 -3.08 -0.99 7.77
CA LEU A 68 -2.14 -0.42 6.81
C LEU A 68 -1.65 -1.47 5.79
N ALA A 69 -1.42 -2.71 6.23
CA ALA A 69 -1.03 -3.80 5.34
C ALA A 69 -2.13 -4.12 4.31
N ARG A 70 -3.41 -4.19 4.71
CA ARG A 70 -4.54 -4.36 3.77
C ARG A 70 -4.60 -3.25 2.71
N SER A 71 -4.37 -2.00 3.12
CA SER A 71 -4.33 -0.88 2.19
C SER A 71 -3.21 -1.03 1.16
N ARG A 72 -2.04 -1.54 1.57
CA ARG A 72 -0.91 -1.84 0.68
C ARG A 72 -1.21 -3.01 -0.26
N VAL A 73 -1.97 -4.01 0.19
CA VAL A 73 -2.40 -5.13 -0.68
C VAL A 73 -3.23 -4.62 -1.86
N GLY A 74 -4.09 -3.61 -1.63
CA GLY A 74 -4.85 -2.93 -2.68
C GLY A 74 -3.99 -2.24 -3.74
N GLU A 75 -2.80 -1.74 -3.39
CA GLU A 75 -1.83 -1.22 -4.38
C GLU A 75 -1.34 -2.32 -5.33
N GLY A 76 -1.11 -3.54 -4.81
CA GLY A 76 -0.73 -4.66 -5.67
C GLY A 76 -1.81 -5.05 -6.67
N LEU A 77 -3.08 -4.98 -6.26
CA LEU A 77 -4.20 -5.23 -7.17
C LEU A 77 -4.31 -4.17 -8.28
N SER A 78 -4.05 -2.90 -7.97
CA SER A 78 -4.07 -1.85 -8.99
C SER A 78 -2.89 -1.98 -9.96
N LEU A 79 -1.71 -2.34 -9.47
CA LEU A 79 -0.54 -2.63 -10.32
C LEU A 79 -0.74 -3.88 -11.18
N ALA A 80 -1.45 -4.90 -10.68
CA ALA A 80 -1.77 -6.11 -11.42
C ALA A 80 -2.82 -5.89 -12.53
N ALA A 81 -3.46 -4.71 -12.61
CA ALA A 81 -4.42 -4.41 -13.67
C ALA A 81 -3.78 -4.48 -15.06
N SER A 82 -2.53 -4.04 -15.23
CA SER A 82 -1.82 -4.15 -16.51
C SER A 82 -1.53 -5.60 -16.88
N ALA A 83 -1.21 -6.45 -15.90
CA ALA A 83 -1.03 -7.88 -16.11
C ALA A 83 -2.35 -8.54 -16.53
N ARG A 84 -3.46 -8.21 -15.87
CA ARG A 84 -4.79 -8.72 -16.24
C ARG A 84 -5.18 -8.36 -17.68
N LEU A 85 -4.88 -7.14 -18.10
CA LEU A 85 -5.11 -6.70 -19.47
C LEU A 85 -4.26 -7.49 -20.48
N ALA A 86 -2.96 -7.63 -20.21
CA ALA A 86 -2.06 -8.41 -21.07
C ALA A 86 -2.53 -9.87 -21.20
N VAL A 87 -2.90 -10.52 -20.09
CA VAL A 87 -3.46 -11.89 -20.14
C VAL A 87 -4.75 -11.92 -20.95
N ALA A 88 -5.66 -10.95 -20.79
CA ALA A 88 -6.92 -10.93 -21.52
C ALA A 88 -6.72 -10.76 -23.04
N GLU A 89 -5.82 -9.87 -23.46
CA GLU A 89 -5.50 -9.65 -24.88
C GLU A 89 -4.82 -10.87 -25.50
N ASN A 90 -3.87 -11.48 -24.78
CA ASN A 90 -3.17 -12.68 -25.24
C ASN A 90 -4.08 -13.90 -25.26
N ALA A 91 -4.98 -14.05 -24.29
CA ALA A 91 -5.98 -15.11 -24.25
C ALA A 91 -6.95 -15.03 -25.43
N ALA A 92 -7.37 -13.82 -25.82
CA ALA A 92 -8.21 -13.62 -27.00
C ALA A 92 -7.46 -13.86 -28.32
N SER A 93 -6.13 -13.68 -28.33
CA SER A 93 -5.28 -13.85 -29.51
C SER A 93 -4.68 -15.26 -29.65
N GLY A 94 -4.74 -16.08 -28.59
CA GLY A 94 -4.08 -17.39 -28.53
C GLY A 94 -2.55 -17.30 -28.41
N ASN A 95 -2.01 -16.21 -27.86
CA ASN A 95 -0.59 -16.03 -27.60
C ASN A 95 -0.20 -16.52 -26.20
N ALA A 96 1.11 -16.63 -25.92
CA ALA A 96 1.60 -16.80 -24.55
C ALA A 96 1.06 -15.68 -23.63
N PHE A 97 0.58 -16.03 -22.44
CA PHE A 97 -0.16 -15.09 -21.59
C PHE A 97 0.67 -13.90 -21.09
N SER A 98 1.98 -14.08 -20.87
CA SER A 98 2.93 -13.01 -20.55
C SER A 98 3.46 -12.26 -21.78
N GLY A 99 3.04 -12.63 -22.99
CA GLY A 99 3.51 -12.04 -24.24
C GLY A 99 3.39 -10.51 -24.25
N GLY A 100 4.51 -9.81 -24.41
CA GLY A 100 4.54 -8.34 -24.44
C GLY A 100 4.31 -7.67 -23.07
N TYR A 101 4.06 -8.44 -22.00
CA TYR A 101 3.96 -7.91 -20.66
C TYR A 101 5.35 -7.63 -20.08
N ALA A 102 5.56 -6.40 -19.63
CA ALA A 102 6.69 -6.03 -18.79
C ALA A 102 6.19 -5.77 -17.37
N SER A 103 6.72 -6.52 -16.41
CA SER A 103 6.40 -6.29 -14.99
C SER A 103 6.78 -4.86 -14.60
N PRO A 104 5.89 -4.10 -13.95
CA PRO A 104 6.23 -2.77 -13.47
C PRO A 104 7.37 -2.86 -12.46
N PRO A 105 8.19 -1.78 -12.31
CA PRO A 105 9.26 -1.77 -11.34
C PRO A 105 8.70 -1.97 -9.93
N ALA A 106 9.46 -2.69 -9.10
CA ALA A 106 9.12 -2.93 -7.71
C ALA A 106 8.84 -1.60 -6.98
N THR A 107 7.76 -1.58 -6.19
CA THR A 107 7.43 -0.45 -5.33
C THR A 107 7.90 -0.73 -3.90
N ARG A 108 7.58 0.18 -2.98
CA ARG A 108 7.85 -0.07 -1.55
C ARG A 108 7.02 -1.22 -0.98
N ASN A 109 5.88 -1.54 -1.61
CA ASN A 109 4.91 -2.48 -1.08
C ASN A 109 4.80 -3.76 -1.92
N VAL A 110 5.13 -3.69 -3.20
CA VAL A 110 5.08 -4.80 -4.16
C VAL A 110 6.48 -5.09 -4.68
N GLU A 111 6.89 -6.35 -4.59
CA GLU A 111 8.20 -6.83 -5.03
C GLU A 111 8.18 -7.26 -6.49
N SER A 112 7.19 -8.06 -6.88
CA SER A 112 7.03 -8.49 -8.27
C SER A 112 5.58 -8.84 -8.60
N ILE A 113 5.27 -8.78 -9.88
CA ILE A 113 4.05 -9.32 -10.47
C ILE A 113 4.47 -10.24 -11.62
N GLN A 114 4.11 -11.51 -11.53
CA GLN A 114 4.44 -12.51 -12.53
C GLN A 114 3.18 -13.14 -13.11
N ILE A 115 3.22 -13.41 -14.41
CA ILE A 115 2.18 -14.12 -15.14
C ILE A 115 2.73 -15.51 -15.43
N ASP A 116 1.97 -16.54 -15.06
CA ASP A 116 2.23 -17.91 -15.46
C ASP A 116 1.80 -18.10 -16.92
N ASP A 117 2.74 -18.47 -17.79
CA ASP A 117 2.49 -18.58 -19.24
C ASP A 117 1.62 -19.77 -19.64
N ASP A 118 1.49 -20.78 -18.78
CA ASP A 118 0.74 -21.98 -19.09
C ASP A 118 -0.74 -21.85 -18.67
N THR A 119 -1.00 -21.08 -17.61
CA THR A 119 -2.33 -20.95 -16.98
C THR A 119 -2.91 -19.53 -17.01
N GLY A 120 -2.10 -18.51 -17.29
CA GLY A 120 -2.48 -17.09 -17.23
C GLY A 120 -2.66 -16.57 -15.81
N GLN A 121 -2.32 -17.36 -14.78
CA GLN A 121 -2.44 -16.95 -13.39
C GLN A 121 -1.44 -15.84 -13.07
N ILE A 122 -1.87 -14.87 -12.26
CA ILE A 122 -1.04 -13.73 -11.89
C ILE A 122 -0.69 -13.85 -10.42
N THR A 123 0.60 -14.02 -10.12
CA THR A 123 1.12 -14.04 -8.76
C THR A 123 1.69 -12.68 -8.40
N ILE A 124 1.13 -12.08 -7.36
CA ILE A 124 1.60 -10.81 -6.79
C ILE A 124 2.41 -11.15 -5.55
N THR A 125 3.69 -10.74 -5.55
CA THR A 125 4.58 -10.89 -4.39
C THR A 125 4.73 -9.53 -3.72
N TYR A 126 4.29 -9.43 -2.46
CA TYR A 126 4.39 -8.21 -1.67
C TYR A 126 5.72 -8.12 -0.93
N SER A 127 6.17 -6.91 -0.59
CA SER A 127 7.34 -6.71 0.25
C SER A 127 7.11 -7.14 1.72
N THR A 128 8.19 -7.20 2.50
CA THR A 128 8.16 -7.42 3.96
C THR A 128 7.40 -6.36 4.77
N ARG A 129 7.02 -5.23 4.13
CA ARG A 129 6.14 -4.23 4.75
C ARG A 129 4.69 -4.68 4.86
N VAL A 130 4.28 -5.66 4.05
CA VAL A 130 2.92 -6.19 4.06
C VAL A 130 2.86 -7.44 4.91
N ALA A 131 3.71 -8.42 4.61
CA ALA A 131 3.82 -9.68 5.35
C ALA A 131 5.25 -10.23 5.24
N GLN A 132 5.62 -11.14 6.14
CA GLN A 132 6.96 -11.75 6.13
C GLN A 132 7.23 -12.50 4.81
N ALA A 133 8.50 -12.62 4.44
CA ALA A 133 8.90 -13.39 3.27
C ALA A 133 8.37 -14.84 3.38
N GLY A 134 7.76 -15.33 2.31
CA GLY A 134 7.10 -16.64 2.29
C GLY A 134 5.64 -16.64 2.78
N ALA A 135 5.14 -15.52 3.32
CA ALA A 135 3.75 -15.31 3.72
C ALA A 135 3.11 -14.10 3.01
N ASN A 136 3.62 -13.76 1.84
CA ASN A 136 3.44 -12.47 1.15
C ASN A 136 2.98 -12.61 -0.30
N THR A 137 2.44 -13.77 -0.72
CA THR A 137 1.97 -13.98 -2.09
C THR A 137 0.45 -14.08 -2.18
N MET A 138 -0.12 -13.48 -3.23
CA MET A 138 -1.53 -13.56 -3.56
C MET A 138 -1.67 -13.87 -5.04
N THR A 139 -2.64 -14.72 -5.40
CA THR A 139 -2.78 -15.21 -6.77
C THR A 139 -4.13 -14.82 -7.34
N LEU A 140 -4.12 -14.34 -8.57
CA LEU A 140 -5.30 -14.05 -9.37
C LEU A 140 -5.43 -15.10 -10.44
N VAL A 141 -6.54 -15.83 -10.43
CA VAL A 141 -6.77 -16.95 -11.34
C VAL A 141 -7.81 -16.51 -12.38
N PRO A 142 -7.43 -16.46 -13.67
CA PRO A 142 -8.40 -16.22 -14.73
C PRO A 142 -9.18 -17.51 -15.03
N SER A 143 -10.40 -17.34 -15.50
CA SER A 143 -11.23 -18.41 -15.99
C SER A 143 -12.14 -17.94 -17.11
N VAL A 144 -12.51 -18.86 -17.99
CA VAL A 144 -13.53 -18.65 -19.03
C VAL A 144 -14.68 -19.62 -18.81
N PRO A 145 -15.88 -19.34 -19.32
CA PRO A 145 -16.93 -20.35 -19.32
C PRO A 145 -16.51 -21.57 -20.14
N ASP A 146 -16.97 -22.76 -19.74
CA ASP A 146 -16.79 -24.01 -20.48
C ASP A 146 -17.38 -23.97 -21.89
N ASN A 147 -18.45 -23.20 -22.08
CA ASN A 147 -19.08 -22.97 -23.37
C ASN A 147 -19.74 -21.57 -23.40
N VAL A 148 -19.80 -20.95 -24.58
CA VAL A 148 -20.26 -19.56 -24.74
C VAL A 148 -21.79 -19.42 -24.80
N ASP A 149 -22.50 -20.42 -25.29
CA ASP A 149 -23.95 -20.32 -25.55
C ASP A 149 -24.80 -20.71 -24.33
N ALA A 150 -24.33 -21.64 -23.51
CA ALA A 150 -25.04 -22.21 -22.35
C ALA A 150 -24.06 -22.56 -21.21
N PRO A 151 -23.36 -21.56 -20.63
CA PRO A 151 -22.27 -21.78 -19.69
C PRO A 151 -22.72 -22.59 -18.46
N SER A 152 -22.00 -23.66 -18.14
CA SER A 152 -22.32 -24.61 -17.07
C SER A 152 -21.21 -24.76 -16.02
N ALA A 153 -19.98 -24.35 -16.36
CA ALA A 153 -18.83 -24.36 -15.49
C ALA A 153 -17.84 -23.25 -15.88
N ARG A 154 -16.81 -23.07 -15.05
CA ARG A 154 -15.67 -22.21 -15.36
C ARG A 154 -14.44 -23.08 -15.47
N VAL A 155 -13.66 -22.86 -16.52
CA VAL A 155 -12.46 -23.65 -16.82
C VAL A 155 -11.22 -22.77 -16.79
N ALA A 156 -10.09 -23.39 -16.47
CA ALA A 156 -8.78 -22.75 -16.58
C ALA A 156 -8.46 -22.43 -18.04
N LEU A 157 -7.65 -21.39 -18.22
CA LEU A 157 -7.12 -21.05 -19.53
C LEU A 157 -6.14 -22.13 -19.97
N SER A 158 -6.03 -22.29 -21.29
CA SER A 158 -5.05 -23.18 -21.93
C SER A 158 -4.11 -22.37 -22.80
N LYS A 159 -2.82 -22.58 -22.61
CA LYS A 159 -1.78 -21.99 -23.45
C LYS A 159 -1.95 -22.33 -24.93
N ASP A 160 -1.53 -21.42 -25.79
CA ASP A 160 -1.52 -21.54 -27.26
C ASP A 160 -2.90 -21.85 -27.87
N ALA A 161 -3.97 -21.56 -27.11
CA ALA A 161 -5.34 -21.70 -27.55
C ALA A 161 -6.10 -20.39 -27.34
N VAL A 162 -6.90 -20.03 -28.34
CA VAL A 162 -7.82 -18.88 -28.25
C VAL A 162 -8.90 -19.22 -27.23
N GLN A 163 -8.99 -18.38 -26.20
CA GLN A 163 -9.96 -18.51 -25.13
C GLN A 163 -11.27 -17.83 -25.55
N THR A 164 -12.37 -18.59 -25.58
CA THR A 164 -13.68 -18.09 -26.00
C THR A 164 -14.55 -17.69 -24.82
N GLY A 165 -15.21 -16.54 -24.89
CA GLY A 165 -16.11 -16.04 -23.86
C GLY A 165 -15.49 -14.97 -22.96
N ALA A 166 -16.26 -14.49 -21.99
CA ALA A 166 -15.82 -13.44 -21.09
C ALA A 166 -14.90 -13.98 -19.99
N LEU A 167 -13.68 -13.43 -19.94
CA LEU A 167 -12.69 -13.79 -18.94
C LEU A 167 -13.08 -13.23 -17.56
N THR A 168 -13.13 -14.10 -16.56
CA THR A 168 -13.50 -13.79 -15.18
C THR A 168 -12.32 -14.06 -14.26
N TRP A 169 -11.99 -13.08 -13.42
CA TRP A 169 -10.90 -13.19 -12.46
C TRP A 169 -11.40 -13.56 -11.09
N GLU A 170 -10.73 -14.51 -10.46
CA GLU A 170 -10.90 -14.80 -9.05
C GLU A 170 -9.61 -14.56 -8.28
N CYS A 171 -9.73 -14.01 -7.07
CA CYS A 171 -8.60 -13.79 -6.18
C CYS A 171 -8.50 -14.88 -5.12
N PHE A 172 -7.28 -15.29 -4.81
CA PHE A 172 -6.98 -16.28 -3.77
C PHE A 172 -5.88 -15.77 -2.84
N ALA A 173 -6.17 -15.81 -1.55
CA ALA A 173 -5.23 -15.66 -0.45
C ALA A 173 -5.14 -16.97 0.36
N SER A 174 -4.22 -17.04 1.31
CA SER A 174 -4.01 -18.22 2.16
C SER A 174 -5.31 -18.66 2.82
N GLY A 175 -5.62 -19.95 2.71
CA GLY A 175 -6.79 -20.57 3.34
C GLY A 175 -8.07 -20.57 2.47
N LYS A 176 -8.12 -19.83 1.36
CA LYS A 176 -9.23 -19.94 0.40
C LYS A 176 -9.07 -21.23 -0.42
N SER A 177 -9.93 -22.20 -0.14
CA SER A 177 -9.91 -23.55 -0.74
C SER A 177 -11.10 -23.83 -1.66
N ALA A 178 -11.98 -22.84 -1.86
CA ALA A 178 -13.15 -22.92 -2.71
C ALA A 178 -13.31 -21.63 -3.51
N SER A 179 -13.81 -21.76 -4.74
CA SER A 179 -14.18 -20.60 -5.56
C SER A 179 -15.43 -19.94 -5.00
N SER A 180 -15.40 -18.63 -4.87
CA SER A 180 -16.53 -17.76 -4.50
C SER A 180 -17.22 -17.14 -5.72
N LEU A 181 -16.84 -17.52 -6.94
CA LEU A 181 -17.48 -17.00 -8.15
C LEU A 181 -18.97 -17.44 -8.22
N PRO A 182 -19.86 -16.52 -8.67
CA PRO A 182 -21.24 -16.88 -8.96
C PRO A 182 -21.34 -17.78 -10.20
N ALA A 183 -22.55 -18.30 -10.45
CA ALA A 183 -22.90 -19.10 -11.63
C ALA A 183 -22.23 -18.57 -12.92
N PRO A 184 -21.75 -19.44 -13.83
CA PRO A 184 -22.20 -20.82 -14.08
C PRO A 184 -21.60 -21.91 -13.18
N GLY A 185 -20.55 -21.65 -12.40
CA GLY A 185 -19.95 -22.66 -11.54
C GLY A 185 -18.65 -22.18 -10.87
N SER A 186 -18.07 -23.05 -10.03
CA SER A 186 -16.79 -22.79 -9.37
C SER A 186 -15.64 -22.67 -10.39
N GLY A 187 -14.76 -21.69 -10.19
CA GLY A 187 -13.54 -21.51 -10.97
C GLY A 187 -12.43 -22.52 -10.63
N PRO A 188 -11.38 -22.56 -11.47
CA PRO A 188 -10.17 -23.32 -11.20
C PRO A 188 -9.43 -22.79 -9.96
N MET A 189 -8.67 -23.67 -9.31
CA MET A 189 -7.79 -23.32 -8.20
C MET A 189 -6.44 -22.80 -8.70
N PRO A 190 -5.72 -22.02 -7.88
CA PRO A 190 -4.37 -21.60 -8.24
C PRO A 190 -3.43 -22.81 -8.34
N SER A 191 -2.44 -22.75 -9.25
CA SER A 191 -1.44 -23.81 -9.45
C SER A 191 -0.52 -23.95 -8.24
N GLU A 192 -0.22 -22.83 -7.59
CA GLU A 192 0.52 -22.74 -6.33
C GLU A 192 -0.34 -22.09 -5.24
N ALA A 193 -0.23 -22.59 -4.01
CA ALA A 193 -1.01 -22.05 -2.90
C ALA A 193 -0.50 -20.65 -2.51
N PRO A 194 -1.36 -19.61 -2.54
CA PRO A 194 -0.98 -18.28 -2.08
C PRO A 194 -0.75 -18.27 -0.56
N THR A 195 0.21 -17.48 -0.10
CA THR A 195 0.66 -17.51 1.30
C THR A 195 0.26 -16.28 2.11
N LEU A 196 -0.28 -15.25 1.46
CA LEU A 196 -0.76 -14.04 2.13
C LEU A 196 -1.93 -14.38 3.06
N ALA A 197 -1.79 -14.05 4.35
CA ALA A 197 -2.79 -14.35 5.35
C ALA A 197 -4.16 -13.72 5.01
N ALA A 198 -5.26 -14.47 5.22
CA ALA A 198 -6.61 -14.05 4.89
C ALA A 198 -7.07 -12.77 5.62
N ASN A 199 -6.51 -12.49 6.80
CA ASN A 199 -6.77 -11.24 7.52
C ASN A 199 -6.10 -10.04 6.84
N LEU A 200 -5.13 -10.19 5.95
CA LEU A 200 -4.49 -9.08 5.23
C LEU A 200 -5.05 -8.92 3.81
N ALA A 201 -5.70 -9.96 3.29
CA ALA A 201 -6.28 -9.95 1.97
C ALA A 201 -7.64 -9.21 1.92
N PRO A 202 -8.01 -8.65 0.75
CA PRO A 202 -9.34 -8.13 0.50
C PRO A 202 -10.44 -9.19 0.69
N PRO A 203 -11.69 -8.78 0.99
CA PRO A 203 -12.79 -9.70 1.21
C PRO A 203 -13.06 -10.69 0.07
N GLU A 204 -12.80 -10.31 -1.18
CA GLU A 204 -12.98 -11.15 -2.37
C GLU A 204 -11.92 -12.26 -2.51
N CYS A 205 -10.78 -12.10 -1.82
CA CYS A 205 -9.64 -13.02 -1.88
C CYS A 205 -9.67 -14.08 -0.77
N ARG A 206 -10.56 -13.94 0.21
CA ARG A 206 -10.71 -14.85 1.35
C ARG A 206 -11.96 -15.73 1.22
N SER A 207 -12.00 -16.80 2.02
CA SER A 207 -13.14 -17.72 2.13
C SER A 207 -14.38 -17.05 2.72
#